data_AF-A0A6B3E733-F1
#
_entry.id   AF-A0A6B3E733-F1
#
_cell.length_a   1.000
_cell.length_b   1.000
_cell.length_c   1.000
_cell.angle_alpha   90.00
_cell.angle_beta   90.00
_cell.angle_gamma   90.00
#
_symmetry.space_group_name_H-M   'P 1'
#
loop_
_entity.id
_entity.type
_entity.pdbx_description
1 polymer ?
#
loop_
_entity_poly.entity_id
_entity_poly.type
_entity_poly.pdbx_seq_one_letter_code
_entity_poly.pdbx_strand_id
1 'polypeptide(L)'
;MHGAPSPERGAQLNETRGIVVFGIVRPCVHRLSDGLRAEWMAHLCGLCLALRSDHGQFARIVTNYDGLIVSVLTEAQAGRTPAQRRTAGPCPLRAMRTAPVAR
;
A
#
# COMPACT_ATOMS: atom_id res chain seq x y z
N MET A 1 41.92 9.60 -23.11
CA MET A 1 40.68 8.82 -23.32
C MET A 1 40.02 8.64 -21.97
N HIS A 2 38.88 9.30 -21.79
CA HIS A 2 38.13 9.38 -20.54
C HIS A 2 37.33 8.10 -20.29
N GLY A 3 37.48 7.50 -19.11
CA GLY A 3 36.55 6.50 -18.58
C GLY A 3 35.99 7.02 -17.27
N ALA A 4 34.77 7.56 -17.30
CA ALA A 4 34.04 7.96 -16.10
C ALA A 4 33.56 6.71 -15.34
N PRO A 5 33.66 6.63 -14.01
CA PRO A 5 32.98 5.60 -13.22
C PRO A 5 31.49 5.90 -13.07
N SER A 6 30.65 4.89 -13.31
CA SER A 6 29.18 4.93 -13.31
C SER A 6 28.54 5.52 -12.04
N PRO A 7 27.43 6.29 -12.14
CA PRO A 7 26.71 6.83 -10.99
C PRO A 7 25.52 5.93 -10.60
N GLU A 8 25.74 4.71 -10.15
CA GLU A 8 24.65 3.77 -9.84
C GLU A 8 24.82 3.18 -8.43
N ARG A 9 25.10 4.04 -7.43
CA ARG A 9 25.34 3.63 -6.04
C ARG A 9 24.50 4.43 -5.02
N GLY A 10 23.29 4.83 -5.42
CA GLY A 10 22.36 5.62 -4.59
C GLY A 10 21.02 4.95 -4.26
N ALA A 11 20.68 3.81 -4.85
CA ALA A 11 19.34 3.23 -4.76
C ALA A 11 19.13 2.19 -3.63
N GLN A 12 20.17 1.85 -2.86
CA GLN A 12 20.15 0.69 -1.96
C GLN A 12 19.89 1.01 -0.48
N LEU A 13 19.28 2.16 -0.17
CA LEU A 13 18.93 2.55 1.21
C LEU A 13 17.43 2.43 1.56
N ASN A 14 16.59 1.88 0.67
CA ASN A 14 15.13 1.91 0.86
C ASN A 14 14.45 0.53 0.95
N GLU A 15 15.18 -0.50 1.39
CA GLU A 15 14.73 -1.91 1.34
C GLU A 15 14.50 -2.53 2.76
N THR A 16 14.00 -1.77 3.75
CA THR A 16 13.65 -2.37 5.07
C THR A 16 12.58 -1.61 5.86
N ARG A 17 11.63 -0.94 5.19
CA ARG A 17 10.45 -0.38 5.87
C ARG A 17 9.18 -1.00 5.32
N GLY A 18 8.95 -2.26 5.67
CA GLY A 18 7.59 -2.79 5.65
C GLY A 18 6.71 -1.94 6.56
N ILE A 19 5.51 -1.59 6.11
CA ILE A 19 4.52 -0.91 6.96
C ILE A 19 4.20 -1.88 8.10
N VAL A 20 4.55 -1.55 9.34
CA VAL A 20 4.32 -2.42 10.50
C VAL A 20 2.84 -2.33 10.85
N VAL A 21 2.06 -3.28 10.34
CA VAL A 21 0.64 -3.46 10.65
C VAL A 21 0.49 -4.82 11.36
N PHE A 22 -0.55 -5.02 12.17
CA PHE A 22 -0.84 -6.34 12.74
C PHE A 22 -1.63 -7.20 11.74
N GLY A 23 -1.62 -8.52 11.91
CA GLY A 23 -2.37 -9.47 11.08
C GLY A 23 -1.66 -10.82 11.00
N ILE A 24 -2.44 -11.88 10.85
CA ILE A 24 -1.96 -13.26 10.86
C ILE A 24 -1.12 -13.55 9.61
N VAL A 25 -1.54 -13.04 8.46
CA VAL A 25 -0.85 -13.29 7.18
C VAL A 25 -0.06 -12.05 6.77
N ARG A 26 1.26 -12.06 7.05
CA ARG A 26 2.18 -11.02 6.56
C ARG A 26 2.66 -11.33 5.13
N PRO A 27 2.59 -10.38 4.19
CA PRO A 27 3.15 -10.57 2.86
C PRO A 27 4.69 -10.57 2.94
N CYS A 28 5.32 -11.53 2.25
CA CYS A 28 6.75 -11.49 1.99
C CYS A 28 7.03 -10.41 0.95
N VAL A 29 7.32 -9.19 1.41
CA VAL A 29 7.56 -8.00 0.57
C VAL A 29 8.62 -8.23 -0.51
N HIS A 30 9.59 -9.13 -0.28
CA HIS A 30 10.66 -9.47 -1.21
C HIS A 30 10.20 -10.27 -2.44
N ARG A 31 8.98 -10.82 -2.41
CA ARG A 31 8.35 -11.55 -3.53
C ARG A 31 7.24 -10.74 -4.20
N LEU A 32 6.99 -9.51 -3.75
CA LEU A 32 5.93 -8.67 -4.28
C LEU A 32 6.51 -7.83 -5.43
N SER A 33 5.98 -8.00 -6.64
CA SER A 33 6.34 -7.11 -7.75
C SER A 33 5.92 -5.67 -7.44
N ASP A 34 6.56 -4.68 -8.07
CA ASP A 34 6.27 -3.27 -7.80
C ASP A 34 4.80 -2.90 -8.07
N GLY A 35 4.20 -3.48 -9.12
CA GLY A 35 2.78 -3.31 -9.42
C GLY A 35 1.88 -3.87 -8.32
N LEU A 36 2.19 -5.07 -7.83
CA LEU A 36 1.43 -5.71 -6.76
C LEU A 36 1.61 -4.97 -5.42
N ARG A 37 2.78 -4.36 -5.18
CA ARG A 37 3.04 -3.51 -4.03
C ARG A 37 2.25 -2.20 -4.10
N ALA A 38 2.13 -1.59 -5.28
CA ALA A 38 1.30 -0.41 -5.48
C ALA A 38 -0.19 -0.72 -5.22
N GLU A 39 -0.66 -1.87 -5.71
CA GLU A 39 -2.00 -2.37 -5.47
C GLU A 39 -2.26 -2.61 -3.98
N TRP A 40 -1.33 -3.30 -3.32
CA TRP A 40 -1.36 -3.54 -1.88
C TRP A 40 -1.45 -2.25 -1.07
N MET A 41 -0.65 -1.23 -1.40
CA MET A 41 -0.73 0.08 -0.76
C MET A 41 -2.07 0.78 -1.01
N ALA A 42 -2.65 0.61 -2.20
CA ALA A 42 -3.97 1.16 -2.51
C ALA A 42 -5.08 0.52 -1.67
N HIS A 43 -5.05 -0.79 -1.46
CA HIS A 43 -6.00 -1.48 -0.57
C HIS A 43 -5.79 -1.10 0.89
N LEU A 44 -4.54 -1.06 1.37
CA LEU A 44 -4.22 -0.63 2.73
C LEU A 44 -4.76 0.76 3.01
N CYS A 45 -4.45 1.70 2.13
CA CYS A 45 -4.87 3.09 2.30
C CYS A 45 -6.39 3.24 2.14
N GLY A 46 -7.02 2.41 1.29
CA GLY A 46 -8.47 2.30 1.15
C GLY A 46 -9.12 1.88 2.46
N LEU A 47 -8.65 0.79 3.08
CA LEU A 47 -9.15 0.29 4.36
C LEU A 47 -8.95 1.30 5.50
N CYS A 48 -7.74 1.86 5.65
CA CYS A 48 -7.48 2.91 6.65
C CYS A 48 -8.43 4.10 6.53
N LEU A 49 -8.77 4.47 5.29
CA LEU A 49 -9.64 5.60 5.00
C LEU A 49 -11.11 5.26 5.30
N ALA A 50 -11.56 4.03 5.02
CA ALA A 50 -12.91 3.58 5.34
C ALA A 50 -13.13 3.60 6.85
N LEU A 51 -12.24 2.94 7.60
CA LEU A 51 -12.27 2.93 9.07
C LEU A 51 -12.27 4.35 9.66
N ARG A 52 -11.46 5.25 9.10
CA ARG A 52 -11.41 6.65 9.55
C ARG A 52 -12.72 7.40 9.29
N SER A 53 -13.32 7.21 8.13
CA SER A 53 -14.56 7.89 7.76
C SER A 53 -15.74 7.43 8.61
N ASP A 54 -15.79 6.13 8.95
CA ASP A 54 -16.93 5.55 9.66
C ASP A 54 -16.80 5.69 11.19
N HIS A 55 -15.56 5.66 11.72
CA HIS A 55 -15.31 5.57 13.17
C HIS A 55 -14.28 6.58 13.71
N GLY A 56 -13.82 7.54 12.89
CA GLY A 56 -12.91 8.61 13.30
C GLY A 56 -11.42 8.23 13.28
N GLN A 57 -10.56 9.16 13.70
CA GLN A 57 -9.10 9.04 13.51
C GLN A 57 -8.45 7.85 14.23
N PHE A 58 -8.96 7.47 15.41
CA PHE A 58 -8.43 6.36 16.20
C PHE A 58 -8.71 4.98 15.56
N ALA A 59 -9.73 4.86 14.72
CA ALA A 59 -10.05 3.60 14.04
C ALA A 59 -8.94 3.13 13.08
N ARG A 60 -8.03 4.03 12.69
CA ARG A 60 -6.86 3.70 11.84
C ARG A 60 -5.97 2.62 12.46
N ILE A 61 -5.92 2.52 13.79
CA ILE A 61 -5.09 1.55 14.51
C ILE A 61 -5.58 0.11 14.26
N VAL A 62 -6.86 -0.05 13.90
CA VAL A 62 -7.48 -1.36 13.61
C VAL A 62 -7.14 -1.87 12.21
N THR A 63 -6.53 -1.05 11.35
CA THR A 63 -6.03 -1.51 10.04
C THR A 63 -5.11 -2.71 10.26
N ASN A 64 -5.39 -3.80 9.54
CA ASN A 64 -4.67 -5.06 9.68
C ASN A 64 -4.47 -5.76 8.32
N TYR A 65 -3.50 -6.66 8.25
CA TYR A 65 -3.19 -7.41 7.01
C TYR A 65 -4.33 -8.33 6.60
N ASP A 66 -5.03 -8.94 7.56
CA ASP A 66 -6.10 -9.90 7.25
C ASP A 66 -7.26 -9.19 6.53
N GLY A 67 -7.64 -8.00 7.00
CA GLY A 67 -8.64 -7.15 6.34
C GLY A 67 -8.20 -6.65 4.97
N LEU A 68 -6.89 -6.45 4.77
CA LEU A 68 -6.34 -6.13 3.46
C LEU A 68 -6.41 -7.33 2.51
N ILE A 69 -6.07 -8.53 2.97
CA ILE A 69 -6.15 -9.75 2.17
C ILE A 69 -7.59 -10.04 1.76
N VAL A 70 -8.55 -9.85 2.67
CA VAL A 70 -9.98 -9.96 2.34
C VAL A 70 -10.35 -8.96 1.25
N SER A 71 -9.86 -7.71 1.31
CA SER A 71 -10.11 -6.70 0.26
C SER A 71 -9.55 -7.14 -1.10
N VAL A 72 -8.32 -7.65 -1.14
CA VAL A 72 -7.67 -8.13 -2.38
C VAL A 72 -8.37 -9.37 -2.95
N LEU A 73 -8.71 -10.35 -2.10
CA LEU A 73 -9.41 -11.57 -2.53
C LEU A 73 -10.82 -11.26 -3.03
N THR A 74 -11.52 -10.36 -2.34
CA THR A 74 -12.86 -9.91 -2.76
C THR A 74 -12.78 -9.25 -4.14
N GLU A 75 -11.77 -8.41 -4.38
CA GLU A 75 -11.56 -7.81 -5.71
C GLU A 75 -11.24 -8.87 -6.77
N ALA A 76 -10.34 -9.81 -6.48
CA ALA A 76 -10.00 -10.90 -7.40
C ALA A 76 -11.21 -11.78 -7.75
N GLN A 77 -12.17 -11.92 -6.83
CA GLN A 77 -13.40 -12.69 -7.00
C GLN A 77 -14.55 -11.89 -7.63
N ALA A 78 -14.55 -10.55 -7.54
CA ALA A 78 -15.58 -9.67 -8.10
C ALA A 78 -15.57 -9.57 -9.64
N GLY A 79 -14.71 -10.34 -10.32
CA GLY A 79 -14.57 -10.31 -11.77
C GLY A 79 -13.95 -9.00 -12.27
N ARG A 80 -13.86 -8.84 -13.60
CA ARG A 80 -13.14 -7.75 -14.31
C ARG A 80 -13.82 -6.38 -14.20
N THR A 81 -14.48 -6.12 -13.09
CA THR A 81 -15.01 -4.80 -12.71
C THR A 81 -13.80 -3.93 -12.36
N PRO A 82 -13.57 -2.79 -13.03
CA PRO A 82 -12.44 -1.93 -12.70
C PRO A 82 -12.52 -1.56 -11.23
N ALA A 83 -11.44 -1.86 -10.48
CA ALA A 83 -11.31 -1.50 -9.07
C ALA A 83 -11.84 -0.09 -8.87
N GLN A 84 -12.92 0.07 -8.10
CA GLN A 84 -13.61 1.35 -8.00
C GLN A 84 -12.73 2.28 -7.15
N ARG A 85 -11.75 2.95 -7.78
CA ARG A 85 -10.76 3.75 -7.06
C ARG A 85 -11.38 5.05 -6.57
N ARG A 86 -11.01 5.44 -5.35
CA ARG A 86 -11.29 6.77 -4.79
C ARG A 86 -9.99 7.52 -4.57
N THR A 87 -9.98 8.83 -4.80
CA THR A 87 -8.79 9.67 -4.52
C THR A 87 -8.70 9.92 -3.02
N ALA A 88 -7.70 9.33 -2.37
CA ALA A 88 -7.39 9.63 -0.99
C ALA A 88 -6.68 10.99 -0.88
N GLY A 89 -7.10 11.79 0.10
CA GLY A 89 -6.42 13.03 0.47
C GLY A 89 -4.99 12.82 1.02
N PRO A 90 -4.30 13.91 1.40
CA PRO A 90 -2.94 13.86 1.96
C PRO A 90 -2.83 12.86 3.11
N CYS A 91 -1.82 11.98 3.06
CA CYS A 91 -1.59 10.94 4.07
C CYS A 91 -0.15 10.95 4.56
N PRO A 92 0.11 10.94 5.89
CA PRO A 92 1.48 10.92 6.42
C PRO A 92 2.28 9.69 5.98
N LEU A 93 1.62 8.54 5.81
CA LEU A 93 2.26 7.32 5.27
C LEU A 93 2.77 7.47 3.83
N ARG A 94 2.27 8.47 3.09
CA ARG A 94 2.67 8.79 1.71
C ARG A 94 3.45 10.11 1.61
N ALA A 95 4.05 10.57 2.71
CA ALA A 95 4.70 11.89 2.78
C ALA A 95 3.74 13.02 2.37
N MET A 96 2.50 12.96 2.87
CA MET A 96 1.42 13.92 2.58
C MET A 96 0.95 13.97 1.12
N ARG A 97 1.28 12.98 0.28
CA ARG A 97 0.80 12.88 -1.11
C ARG A 97 -0.59 12.22 -1.21
N THR A 98 -1.38 12.67 -2.18
CA THR A 98 -2.65 12.05 -2.59
C THR A 98 -2.37 10.82 -3.47
N ALA A 99 -3.33 9.89 -3.52
CA ALA A 99 -3.22 8.70 -4.36
C ALA A 99 -4.60 8.09 -4.66
N PRO A 100 -4.79 7.42 -5.81
CA PRO A 100 -5.96 6.58 -6.05
C PRO A 100 -5.87 5.30 -5.18
N VAL A 101 -6.84 5.10 -4.31
CA VAL A 101 -6.91 3.96 -3.38
C VAL A 101 -8.14 3.11 -3.66
N ALA A 102 -8.13 1.87 -3.19
CA ALA A 102 -9.31 1.01 -3.28
C ALA A 102 -10.49 1.63 -2.51
N ARG A 103 -11.70 1.38 -2.97
CA ARG A 103 -12.92 1.74 -2.26
C ARG A 103 -13.24 0.69 -1.20
#